data_AF-A0A0C2F8W7-F1
#
_entry.id   AF-A0A0C2F8W7-F1
#
_cell.length_a   1.000
_cell.length_b   1.000
_cell.length_c   1.000
_cell.angle_alpha   90.00
_cell.angle_beta   90.00
_cell.angle_gamma   90.00
#
_symmetry.space_group_name_H-M   'P 1'
#
loop_
_entity.id
_entity.type
_entity.pdbx_description
1 polymer ?
#
loop_
_entity_poly.entity_id
_entity_poly.type
_entity_poly.pdbx_seq_one_letter_code
_entity_poly.pdbx_strand_id
1 'polypeptide(L)'
;MTSLQFVFYMGWMKVIEAVLNPFGEDDDDFETNALIDRNITMGMMIVDQGYDRPPEVRRDPFWNEVHPLYSEETSRIRNHPPRGSVSHVKLASSVTEIRMMPHLRDSSRSAPPLITLPSMRASTNVKVKDEERDPPRLLQWIQPIIAK
;
A
#
# COMPACT_ATOMS: atom_id res chain seq x y z
N MET A 1 -30.76 2.53 34.37
CA MET A 1 -30.50 2.08 32.98
C MET A 1 -30.88 3.11 31.92
N THR A 2 -31.68 4.13 32.22
CA THR A 2 -32.10 5.16 31.25
C THR A 2 -31.02 6.20 30.92
N SER A 3 -30.18 6.58 31.89
CA SER A 3 -29.13 7.61 31.68
C SER A 3 -28.04 7.17 30.69
N LEU A 4 -27.58 5.91 30.76
CA LEU A 4 -26.59 5.39 29.81
C LEU A 4 -27.17 5.31 28.39
N GLN A 5 -28.40 4.80 28.27
CA GLN A 5 -29.10 4.73 26.99
C GLN A 5 -29.29 6.12 26.37
N PHE A 6 -29.60 7.13 27.19
CA PHE A 6 -29.71 8.52 26.76
C PHE A 6 -28.36 9.06 26.24
N VAL A 7 -27.26 8.82 26.96
CA VAL A 7 -25.92 9.26 26.53
C VAL A 7 -25.51 8.60 25.21
N PHE A 8 -25.82 7.32 24.99
CA PHE A 8 -25.53 6.66 23.72
C PHE A 8 -26.29 7.27 22.54
N TYR A 9 -27.61 7.46 22.68
CA TYR A 9 -28.40 8.01 21.56
C TYR A 9 -28.10 9.49 21.30
N MET A 10 -27.99 10.31 22.34
CA MET A 10 -27.62 11.72 22.17
C MET A 10 -26.16 11.88 21.72
N GLY A 11 -25.26 11.04 22.21
CA GLY A 11 -23.86 11.03 21.80
C GLY A 11 -23.71 10.72 20.32
N TRP A 12 -24.36 9.66 19.80
CA TRP A 12 -24.35 9.37 18.36
C TRP A 12 -24.98 10.48 17.52
N MET A 13 -26.07 11.07 17.98
CA MET A 13 -26.66 12.22 17.29
C MET A 13 -25.67 13.40 17.23
N LYS A 14 -24.99 13.72 18.33
CA LYS A 14 -24.03 14.82 18.40
C LYS A 14 -22.79 14.61 17.54
N VAL A 15 -22.33 13.37 17.39
CA VAL A 15 -21.26 13.05 16.43
C VAL A 15 -21.69 13.32 14.99
N ILE A 16 -22.93 12.97 14.62
CA ILE A 16 -23.46 13.26 13.28
C ILE A 16 -23.58 14.77 13.07
N GLU A 17 -24.05 15.51 14.08
CA GLU A 17 -24.16 16.97 14.04
C GLU A 17 -22.81 17.64 13.80
N ALA A 18 -21.77 17.22 14.52
CA ALA A 18 -20.40 17.74 14.35
C ALA A 18 -19.82 17.43 12.96
N VAL A 19 -20.13 16.27 12.37
CA VAL A 19 -19.60 15.88 11.05
C VAL A 19 -20.45 16.44 9.89
N LEU A 20 -21.65 16.95 10.15
CA LEU A 20 -22.57 17.42 9.10
C LEU A 20 -22.01 18.65 8.37
N ASN A 21 -21.32 19.54 9.10
CA ASN A 21 -20.65 20.71 8.54
C ASN A 21 -19.25 20.91 9.13
N PRO A 22 -18.23 20.21 8.60
CA PRO A 22 -16.87 20.21 9.15
C PRO A 22 -16.05 21.48 8.81
N PHE A 23 -16.71 22.54 8.31
CA PHE A 23 -16.09 23.79 7.85
C PHE A 23 -16.61 25.01 8.65
N GLY A 24 -17.17 24.78 9.83
CA GLY A 24 -17.58 25.83 10.75
C GLY A 24 -16.42 26.36 11.59
N GLU A 25 -16.75 26.79 12.82
CA GLU A 25 -15.80 27.28 13.82
C GLU A 25 -15.83 26.41 15.09
N ASP A 26 -16.41 25.20 15.04
CA ASP A 26 -16.42 24.29 16.18
C ASP A 26 -15.02 23.73 16.43
N ASP A 27 -14.70 23.38 17.68
CA ASP A 27 -13.35 22.93 18.07
C ASP A 27 -12.85 21.67 17.31
N ASP A 28 -13.78 20.87 16.79
CA ASP A 28 -13.50 19.63 16.04
C ASP A 28 -13.56 19.81 14.50
N ASP A 29 -13.80 21.04 14.00
CA ASP A 29 -13.86 21.36 12.58
C ASP A 29 -12.46 21.41 11.93
N PHE A 30 -12.42 21.42 10.60
CA PHE A 30 -11.16 21.59 9.89
C PHE A 30 -10.61 23.01 10.03
N GLU A 31 -9.33 23.09 10.41
CA GLU A 31 -8.52 24.32 10.43
C GLU A 31 -8.16 24.81 9.02
N THR A 32 -9.18 25.23 8.27
CA THR A 32 -9.06 25.61 6.86
C THR A 32 -8.19 26.85 6.65
N ASN A 33 -8.26 27.84 7.54
CA ASN A 33 -7.43 29.04 7.49
C ASN A 33 -5.94 28.68 7.58
N ALA A 34 -5.57 27.79 8.51
CA ALA A 34 -4.19 27.30 8.63
C ALA A 34 -3.73 26.54 7.38
N LEU A 35 -4.62 25.76 6.75
CA LEU A 35 -4.32 25.07 5.49
C LEU A 35 -4.11 26.06 4.33
N ILE A 36 -4.93 27.11 4.25
CA ILE A 36 -4.79 28.16 3.22
C ILE A 36 -3.44 28.87 3.38
N ASP A 37 -3.14 29.32 4.59
CA ASP A 37 -1.89 30.03 4.89
C ASP A 37 -0.67 29.15 4.58
N ARG A 38 -0.70 27.88 4.99
CA ARG A 38 0.35 26.91 4.68
C ARG A 38 0.52 26.72 3.18
N ASN A 39 -0.58 26.53 2.45
CA ASN A 39 -0.53 26.21 1.03
C ASN A 39 -0.01 27.39 0.22
N ILE A 40 -0.46 28.61 0.52
CA ILE A 40 0.02 29.82 -0.15
C ILE A 40 1.52 30.01 0.15
N THR A 41 1.91 29.90 1.43
CA THR A 41 3.31 30.06 1.84
C THR A 41 4.21 29.04 1.15
N MET A 42 3.87 27.74 1.22
CA MET A 42 4.66 26.68 0.61
C MET A 42 4.68 26.77 -0.91
N GLY A 43 3.53 27.05 -1.54
CA GLY A 43 3.42 27.21 -2.99
C GLY A 43 4.32 28.33 -3.50
N MET A 44 4.29 29.50 -2.84
CA MET A 44 5.15 30.64 -3.18
C MET A 44 6.63 30.33 -2.95
N MET A 45 6.98 29.65 -1.86
CA MET A 45 8.36 29.23 -1.60
C MET A 45 8.90 28.27 -2.68
N ILE A 46 8.08 27.33 -3.16
CA ILE A 46 8.49 26.38 -4.19
C ILE A 46 8.81 27.09 -5.51
N VAL A 47 7.95 28.03 -5.94
CA VAL A 47 8.12 28.72 -7.24
C VAL A 47 9.14 29.86 -7.21
N ASP A 48 9.42 30.44 -6.04
CA ASP A 48 10.40 31.53 -5.90
C ASP A 48 11.77 30.99 -5.48
N GLN A 49 11.86 30.38 -4.30
CA GLN A 49 13.13 29.91 -3.74
C GLN A 49 13.56 28.56 -4.30
N GLY A 50 12.61 27.69 -4.65
CA GLY A 50 12.85 26.33 -5.12
C GLY A 50 12.97 26.16 -6.64
N TYR A 51 12.63 27.20 -7.43
CA TYR A 51 12.64 27.10 -8.89
C TYR A 51 14.06 26.92 -9.44
N ASP A 52 14.25 25.85 -10.21
CA ASP A 52 15.53 25.51 -10.87
C ASP A 52 16.73 25.40 -9.91
N ARG A 53 16.47 25.07 -8.64
CA ARG A 53 17.51 24.87 -7.61
C ARG A 53 17.47 23.45 -7.03
N PRO A 54 17.73 22.40 -7.83
CA PRO A 54 17.85 21.06 -7.29
C PRO A 54 19.09 20.95 -6.39
N PRO A 55 19.06 20.07 -5.37
CA PRO A 55 20.25 19.76 -4.58
C PRO A 55 21.32 19.10 -5.46
N GLU A 56 22.60 19.24 -5.07
CA GLU A 56 23.70 18.62 -5.78
C GLU A 56 23.59 17.09 -5.75
N VAL A 57 23.72 16.46 -6.92
CA VAL A 57 23.68 15.01 -7.07
C VAL A 57 24.98 14.42 -6.53
N ARG A 58 24.88 13.62 -5.46
CA ARG A 58 26.00 12.90 -4.85
C ARG A 58 25.62 11.43 -4.63
N ARG A 59 26.62 10.55 -4.60
CA ARG A 59 26.41 9.17 -4.17
C ARG A 59 26.04 9.19 -2.69
N ASP A 60 24.92 8.59 -2.36
CA ASP A 60 24.46 8.51 -0.98
C ASP A 60 25.26 7.45 -0.20
N PRO A 61 25.23 7.49 1.15
CA PRO A 61 25.95 6.52 1.98
C PRO A 61 25.53 5.05 1.77
N PHE A 62 24.39 4.80 1.14
CA PHE A 62 23.83 3.48 0.85
C PHE A 62 23.96 3.09 -0.63
N TRP A 63 24.89 3.71 -1.37
CA TRP A 63 25.12 3.44 -2.80
C TRP A 63 25.52 1.98 -3.12
N ASN A 64 26.06 1.23 -2.14
CA ASN A 64 26.39 -0.19 -2.25
C ASN A 64 25.32 -1.06 -1.52
N GLU A 65 25.53 -2.37 -1.41
CA GLU A 65 24.59 -3.24 -0.67
C GLU A 65 24.54 -2.88 0.83
N VAL A 66 23.38 -2.41 1.29
CA VAL A 66 23.12 -2.12 2.71
C VAL A 66 21.75 -2.64 3.13
N HIS A 67 21.66 -3.13 4.35
CA HIS A 67 20.39 -3.53 4.98
C HIS A 67 19.74 -2.30 5.63
N PRO A 68 18.40 -2.17 5.62
CA PRO A 68 17.71 -1.09 6.32
C PRO A 68 18.16 -1.01 7.78
N LEU A 69 18.58 0.19 8.20
CA LEU A 69 19.02 0.45 9.57
C LEU A 69 17.81 0.85 10.42
N TYR A 70 17.75 0.31 11.63
CA TYR A 70 16.72 0.59 12.61
C TYR A 70 17.36 1.12 13.89
N SER A 71 16.62 1.91 14.66
CA SER A 71 17.03 2.24 16.03
C SER A 71 17.08 0.98 16.89
N GLU A 72 17.82 0.99 18.00
CA GLU A 72 17.91 -0.18 18.88
C GLU A 72 16.52 -0.70 19.30
N GLU A 73 15.61 0.20 19.64
CA GLU A 73 14.23 -0.12 20.01
C GLU A 73 13.44 -0.74 18.86
N THR A 74 13.51 -0.14 17.67
CA THR A 74 12.74 -0.61 16.50
C THR A 74 13.34 -1.85 15.84
N SER A 75 14.63 -2.12 16.05
CA SER A 75 15.33 -3.30 15.50
C SER A 75 14.75 -4.63 16.00
N ARG A 76 14.15 -4.62 17.20
CA ARG A 76 13.54 -5.80 17.83
C ARG A 76 12.10 -6.05 17.33
N ILE A 77 11.50 -5.08 16.63
CA ILE A 77 10.16 -5.22 16.05
C ILE A 77 10.27 -6.15 14.86
N ARG A 78 9.50 -7.24 14.90
CA ARG A 78 9.51 -8.24 13.82
C ARG A 78 8.95 -7.64 12.55
N ASN A 79 9.79 -7.47 11.53
CA ASN A 79 9.34 -7.06 10.20
C ASN A 79 8.74 -8.27 9.46
N HIS A 80 7.45 -8.21 9.16
CA HIS A 80 6.72 -9.21 8.37
C HIS A 80 6.22 -8.56 7.08
N PRO A 81 7.10 -8.43 6.06
CA PRO A 81 6.70 -7.87 4.78
C PRO A 81 5.57 -8.73 4.19
N PRO A 82 4.53 -8.12 3.61
CA PRO A 82 3.41 -8.87 3.05
C PRO A 82 3.92 -9.83 1.99
N ARG A 83 3.69 -11.13 2.21
CA ARG A 83 3.92 -12.17 1.21
C ARG A 83 2.58 -12.55 0.61
N GLY A 84 2.52 -12.67 -0.71
CA GLY A 84 1.30 -13.09 -1.39
C GLY A 84 0.84 -14.48 -0.91
N SER A 85 -0.47 -14.73 -0.87
CA SER A 85 -1.05 -15.97 -0.35
C SER A 85 -0.57 -17.25 -1.06
N VAL A 86 -0.06 -17.11 -2.29
CA VAL A 86 0.44 -18.22 -3.13
C VAL A 86 1.98 -18.33 -3.10
N SER A 87 2.69 -17.47 -2.37
CA SER A 87 4.17 -17.38 -2.37
C SER A 87 4.93 -18.65 -1.95
N HIS A 88 4.26 -19.59 -1.28
CA HIS A 88 4.83 -20.88 -0.85
C HIS A 88 4.25 -22.09 -1.59
N VAL A 89 3.39 -21.88 -2.58
CA VAL A 89 2.79 -22.96 -3.37
C VAL A 89 3.83 -23.47 -4.37
N LYS A 90 4.34 -24.68 -4.11
CA LYS A 90 5.17 -25.41 -5.07
C LYS A 90 4.26 -26.19 -6.02
N LEU A 91 4.26 -25.80 -7.29
CA LEU A 91 3.57 -26.56 -8.34
C LEU A 91 4.30 -27.89 -8.58
N ALA A 92 3.56 -28.95 -8.88
CA ALA A 92 4.15 -30.22 -9.30
C ALA A 92 4.95 -30.03 -10.60
N SER A 93 6.05 -30.77 -10.77
CA SER A 93 6.93 -30.67 -11.95
C SER A 93 6.21 -30.95 -13.27
N SER A 94 5.07 -31.64 -13.22
CA SER A 94 4.21 -31.92 -14.37
C SER A 94 3.35 -30.74 -14.82
N VAL A 95 3.26 -29.66 -14.05
CA VAL A 95 2.36 -28.53 -14.34
C VAL A 95 3.15 -27.40 -15.01
N THR A 96 3.03 -27.29 -16.32
CA THR A 96 3.68 -26.25 -17.15
C THR A 96 2.81 -25.03 -17.39
N GLU A 97 1.50 -25.17 -17.23
CA GLU A 97 0.51 -24.17 -17.60
C GLU A 97 -0.65 -24.18 -16.60
N ILE A 98 -1.00 -22.99 -16.09
CA ILE A 98 -2.14 -22.82 -15.18
C ILE A 98 -3.22 -22.09 -15.95
N ARG A 99 -4.41 -22.70 -16.02
CA ARG A 99 -5.58 -22.07 -16.61
C ARG A 99 -6.24 -21.15 -15.57
N MET A 100 -6.09 -19.85 -15.78
CA MET A 100 -6.79 -18.85 -14.96
C MET A 100 -8.26 -18.80 -15.40
N MET A 101 -9.17 -18.98 -14.44
CA MET A 101 -10.61 -18.94 -14.68
C MET A 101 -11.22 -17.71 -13.99
N PRO A 102 -12.13 -16.98 -14.64
CA PRO A 102 -12.87 -15.92 -13.96
C PRO A 102 -13.73 -16.52 -12.84
N HIS A 103 -13.82 -15.81 -11.71
CA HIS A 103 -14.72 -16.22 -10.63
C HIS A 103 -16.16 -16.16 -11.15
N LEU A 104 -16.89 -17.27 -11.04
CA LEU A 104 -18.31 -17.29 -11.36
C LEU A 104 -19.01 -16.35 -10.36
N ARG A 105 -19.76 -15.35 -10.86
CA ARG A 105 -20.63 -14.56 -9.97
C ARG A 105 -21.70 -15.50 -9.43
N ASP A 106 -21.77 -15.60 -8.11
CA ASP A 106 -22.85 -16.32 -7.45
C ASP A 106 -24.13 -15.49 -7.62
N SER A 107 -25.05 -15.94 -8.49
CA SER A 107 -26.32 -15.23 -8.78
C SER A 107 -27.20 -15.02 -7.55
N SER A 108 -26.86 -15.62 -6.40
CA SER A 108 -27.57 -15.52 -5.13
C SER A 108 -27.20 -14.29 -4.29
N ARG A 109 -26.09 -13.59 -4.59
CA ARG A 109 -25.68 -12.38 -3.85
C ARG A 109 -25.86 -11.14 -4.71
N SER A 110 -26.86 -10.32 -4.36
CA SER A 110 -27.10 -9.00 -4.94
C SER A 110 -25.97 -8.03 -4.56
N ALA A 111 -24.83 -8.11 -5.24
CA ALA A 111 -23.81 -7.08 -5.19
C ALA A 111 -24.21 -5.91 -6.12
N PRO A 112 -23.97 -4.64 -5.73
CA PRO A 112 -24.35 -3.48 -6.54
C PRO A 112 -23.60 -3.46 -7.87
N PRO A 113 -24.21 -2.91 -8.95
CA PRO A 113 -23.64 -2.95 -10.28
C PRO A 113 -22.40 -2.05 -10.35
N LEU A 114 -21.22 -2.66 -10.40
CA LEU A 114 -20.00 -1.96 -10.82
C LEU A 114 -20.05 -1.73 -12.34
N ILE A 115 -19.72 -0.52 -12.75
CA ILE A 115 -19.56 0.01 -14.12
C ILE A 115 -19.22 -1.11 -15.12
N THR A 116 -20.02 -1.20 -16.18
CA THR A 116 -19.88 -2.15 -17.30
C THR A 116 -18.48 -2.05 -17.93
N LEU A 117 -17.56 -2.87 -17.42
CA LEU A 117 -16.29 -3.13 -18.07
C LEU A 117 -16.54 -4.05 -19.28
N PRO A 118 -15.87 -3.82 -20.42
CA PRO A 118 -16.02 -4.67 -21.61
C PRO A 118 -15.66 -6.13 -21.29
N SER A 119 -16.42 -7.03 -21.92
CA SER A 119 -16.33 -8.50 -21.88
C SER A 119 -15.11 -9.05 -21.14
N MET A 120 -15.36 -9.63 -19.96
CA MET A 120 -14.36 -10.35 -19.16
C MET A 120 -13.59 -11.32 -20.08
N ARG A 121 -12.26 -11.18 -20.13
CA ARG A 121 -11.39 -12.05 -20.93
C ARG A 121 -11.72 -13.51 -20.60
N ALA A 122 -12.00 -14.30 -21.64
CA ALA A 122 -12.09 -15.75 -21.56
C ALA A 122 -10.82 -16.30 -20.90
N SER A 123 -10.96 -17.40 -20.16
CA SER A 123 -9.88 -18.04 -19.40
C SER A 123 -8.53 -17.95 -20.11
N THR A 124 -7.50 -17.44 -19.44
CA THR A 124 -6.18 -17.31 -20.02
C THR A 124 -5.25 -18.34 -19.41
N ASN A 125 -4.52 -19.04 -20.25
CA ASN A 125 -3.46 -19.89 -19.76
C ASN A 125 -2.20 -19.07 -19.48
N VAL A 126 -1.58 -19.30 -18.33
CA VAL A 126 -0.34 -18.67 -17.92
C VAL A 126 0.74 -19.74 -17.83
N LYS A 127 1.80 -19.59 -18.63
CA LYS A 127 2.99 -20.46 -18.55
C LYS A 127 3.74 -20.18 -17.25
N VAL A 128 4.05 -21.23 -16.52
CA VAL A 128 4.88 -21.15 -15.31
C VAL A 128 6.33 -20.93 -15.76
N LYS A 129 6.99 -19.84 -15.30
CA LYS A 129 8.41 -19.61 -15.60
C LYS A 129 9.26 -20.66 -14.89
N ASP A 130 10.15 -21.33 -15.62
CA ASP A 130 11.03 -22.38 -15.07
C ASP A 130 12.04 -21.84 -14.03
N GLU A 131 12.27 -20.51 -13.97
CA GLU A 131 13.16 -19.88 -12.98
C GLU A 131 12.71 -20.01 -11.52
N GLU A 132 11.42 -20.31 -11.26
CA GLU A 132 10.88 -20.46 -9.90
C GLU A 132 11.15 -21.85 -9.30
N ARG A 133 11.76 -22.77 -10.07
CA ARG A 133 12.12 -24.13 -9.61
C ARG A 133 13.47 -24.19 -8.89
N ASP A 134 14.32 -23.17 -9.02
CA ASP A 134 15.56 -23.07 -8.26
C ASP A 134 15.28 -22.47 -6.87
N PRO A 135 15.85 -22.99 -5.77
CA PRO A 135 15.90 -22.25 -4.51
C PRO A 135 16.52 -20.87 -4.77
N PRO A 136 16.15 -19.81 -4.01
CA PRO A 136 16.60 -18.45 -4.28
C PRO A 136 18.11 -18.45 -4.55
N ARG A 137 18.50 -17.93 -5.73
CA ARG A 137 19.88 -17.85 -6.25
C ARG A 137 20.83 -17.01 -5.38
N LEU A 138 20.55 -16.82 -4.09
CA LEU A 138 21.46 -16.21 -3.11
C LEU A 138 22.78 -16.97 -2.97
N LEU A 139 22.84 -18.24 -3.38
CA LEU A 139 24.08 -19.05 -3.34
C LEU A 139 24.82 -19.15 -4.69
N GLN A 140 24.22 -18.73 -5.82
CA GLN A 140 24.90 -18.82 -7.14
C GLN A 140 25.85 -17.64 -7.42
N TRP A 141 25.76 -16.54 -6.69
CA TRP A 141 26.65 -15.38 -6.86
C TRP A 141 28.01 -15.53 -6.16
N ILE A 142 28.23 -16.59 -5.36
CA ILE A 142 29.48 -16.78 -4.59
C ILE A 142 30.51 -17.64 -5.37
N GLN A 143 30.13 -18.28 -6.48
CA GLN A 143 30.96 -19.33 -7.08
C GLN A 143 32.02 -18.95 -8.14
N PRO A 144 32.21 -17.70 -8.61
CA PRO A 144 33.37 -17.37 -9.45
C PRO A 144 34.46 -16.53 -8.75
N ILE A 145 34.63 -16.61 -7.42
CA ILE A 145 35.70 -15.90 -6.68
C ILE A 145 36.72 -16.85 -6.00
N ILE A 146 36.66 -18.17 -6.23
CA ILE A 146 37.67 -19.13 -5.71
C ILE A 146 38.47 -19.81 -6.84
N ALA A 147 38.44 -19.27 -8.06
CA ALA A 147 39.28 -19.77 -9.16
C ALA A 147 39.91 -18.63 -9.97
N LYS A 148 40.77 -17.85 -9.33
CA LYS A 148 42.01 -17.30 -9.90
C LYS A 148 42.87 -16.64 -8.84
#